data_AF-A0A6L3SRI1-F1
#
_entry.id   AF-A0A6L3SRI1-F1
#
_cell.length_a   1.000
_cell.length_b   1.000
_cell.length_c   1.000
_cell.angle_alpha   90.00
_cell.angle_beta   90.00
_cell.angle_gamma   90.00
#
_symmetry.space_group_name_H-M   'P 1'
#
loop_
_entity.id
_entity.type
_entity.pdbx_description
1 polymer ?
#
loop_
_entity_poly.entity_id
_entity_poly.type
_entity_poly.pdbx_seq_one_letter_code
_entity_poly.pdbx_strand_id
1 'polypeptide(L)' 'MPADASRTGLAQTALDAYLRAEGAARRGVDGAPICEIVDLITDLLLLAQQRGCDPVSVVRKAEKHVLAETR' A
#
# COMPACT_ATOMS: atom_id res chain seq x y z
N MET A 1 11.58 16.32 -11.70
CA MET A 1 12.12 15.04 -12.18
C MET A 1 10.97 14.19 -12.69
N PRO A 2 11.04 13.58 -13.89
CA PRO A 2 9.93 12.82 -14.48
C PRO A 2 9.62 11.49 -13.75
N ALA A 3 10.55 11.01 -12.91
CA ALA A 3 10.37 9.79 -12.12
C ALA A 3 9.32 9.95 -11.00
N ASP A 4 9.21 11.13 -10.40
CA ASP A 4 8.29 11.38 -9.27
C ASP A 4 6.83 11.33 -9.74
N ALA A 5 6.53 11.98 -10.87
CA ALA A 5 5.18 11.98 -11.45
C ALA A 5 4.72 10.56 -11.84
N SER A 6 5.64 9.70 -12.29
CA SER A 6 5.34 8.32 -12.68
C SER A 6 5.10 7.41 -11.46
N ARG A 7 5.88 7.57 -10.38
CA ARG A 7 5.72 6.79 -9.14
C ARG A 7 4.41 7.11 -8.42
N THR A 8 4.05 8.40 -8.34
CA THR A 8 2.78 8.83 -7.76
C THR A 8 1.58 8.29 -8.55
N GLY A 9 1.68 8.18 -9.88
CA GLY A 9 0.62 7.62 -10.72
C GLY A 9 0.33 6.14 -10.45
N LEU A 10 1.37 5.32 -10.30
CA LEU A 10 1.21 3.89 -9.99
C LEU A 10 0.64 3.67 -8.59
N ALA A 11 1.11 4.43 -7.61
CA ALA A 11 0.60 4.38 -6.24
C ALA A 11 -0.89 4.78 -6.18
N GLN A 12 -1.28 5.85 -6.87
CA GLN A 12 -2.69 6.27 -6.95
C GLN A 12 -3.55 5.19 -7.62
N THR A 13 -3.07 4.60 -8.72
CA THR A 13 -3.79 3.52 -9.42
C THR A 13 -4.03 2.32 -8.52
N ALA A 14 -3.01 1.92 -7.73
CA ALA A 14 -3.14 0.81 -6.80
C ALA A 14 -4.15 1.11 -5.68
N LEU A 15 -4.12 2.33 -5.12
CA LEU A 15 -5.07 2.75 -4.09
C LEU A 15 -6.50 2.82 -4.63
N ASP A 16 -6.70 3.40 -5.82
CA ASP A 16 -8.01 3.46 -6.46
C ASP A 16 -8.58 2.07 -6.74
N ALA A 17 -7.74 1.14 -7.20
CA ALA A 17 -8.15 -0.25 -7.43
C ALA A 17 -8.53 -0.95 -6.12
N TYR A 18 -7.74 -0.76 -5.06
CA TYR A 18 -8.03 -1.27 -3.73
C TYR A 18 -9.36 -0.73 -3.20
N LEU A 19 -9.57 0.59 -3.24
CA LEU A 19 -10.81 1.23 -2.79
C LEU A 19 -12.04 0.78 -3.58
N ARG A 20 -11.90 0.51 -4.89
CA ARG A 20 -12.99 -0.06 -5.70
C ARG A 20 -13.34 -1.48 -5.27
N ALA A 21 -12.34 -2.31 -4.97
CA ALA A 21 -12.53 -3.67 -4.52
C ALA A 21 -13.10 -3.71 -3.09
N GLU A 22 -12.55 -2.92 -2.17
CA GLU A 22 -13.03 -2.82 -0.80
C GLU A 22 -14.38 -2.11 -0.70
N GLY A 23 -14.64 -1.06 -1.47
CA GLY A 23 -15.97 -0.42 -1.51
C GLY A 23 -17.08 -1.33 -2.06
N ALA A 24 -16.71 -2.41 -2.77
CA ALA A 24 -17.62 -3.49 -3.10
C ALA A 24 -17.84 -4.46 -1.92
N ALA A 25 -16.82 -4.70 -1.09
CA ALA A 25 -16.86 -5.60 0.07
C ALA A 25 -17.44 -4.95 1.35
N ARG A 26 -17.12 -3.67 1.64
CA ARG A 26 -17.53 -2.89 2.82
C ARG A 26 -18.95 -2.36 2.73
N ARG A 27 -19.66 -2.53 1.61
CA ARG A 27 -21.11 -2.21 1.49
C ARG A 27 -22.01 -3.00 2.45
N GLY A 28 -21.45 -3.92 3.26
CA GLY A 28 -22.17 -4.68 4.29
C GLY A 28 -21.58 -4.65 5.70
N VAL A 29 -20.54 -3.87 6.02
CA VAL A 29 -19.94 -3.86 7.37
C VAL A 29 -19.76 -2.42 7.87
N ASP A 30 -20.42 -2.13 8.99
CA ASP A 30 -20.49 -0.82 9.63
C ASP A 30 -19.10 -0.21 9.93
N GLY A 31 -18.84 0.91 9.28
CA GLY A 31 -18.64 2.18 10.00
C GLY A 31 -17.39 2.33 10.86
N ALA A 32 -16.19 2.16 10.30
CA ALA A 32 -15.01 2.89 10.75
C ALA A 32 -14.07 3.14 9.55
N PRO A 33 -13.64 4.39 9.28
CA PRO A 33 -12.59 4.66 8.30
C PRO A 33 -11.25 4.24 8.93
N ILE A 34 -10.95 2.95 8.86
CA ILE A 34 -9.59 2.47 9.08
C ILE A 34 -8.78 2.95 7.88
N CYS A 35 -7.61 3.55 8.14
CA CYS A 35 -6.74 4.15 7.14
C CYS A 35 -6.51 3.17 5.98
N GLU A 36 -7.16 3.40 4.84
CA GLU A 36 -7.23 2.44 3.74
C GLU A 36 -5.86 2.15 3.12
N ILE A 37 -4.93 3.09 3.29
CA ILE A 37 -3.52 2.93 2.94
C ILE A 37 -2.83 1.92 3.87
N VAL A 38 -3.14 1.91 5.17
CA VAL A 38 -2.57 0.95 6.12
C VAL A 38 -3.09 -0.46 5.86
N ASP A 39 -4.38 -0.60 5.54
CA ASP A 39 -4.97 -1.89 5.17
C ASP A 39 -4.33 -2.42 3.87
N LEU A 40 -4.24 -1.57 2.84
CA LEU A 40 -3.55 -1.91 1.59
C LEU A 40 -2.09 -2.31 1.81
N ILE A 41 -1.35 -1.57 2.64
CA ILE A 41 0.04 -1.92 2.96
C ILE A 41 0.10 -3.28 3.68
N THR A 42 -0.83 -3.55 4.59
CA THR A 42 -0.88 -4.80 5.34
C THR A 42 -1.16 -5.98 4.40
N ASP A 43 -2.13 -5.86 3.50
CA ASP A 43 -2.44 -6.89 2.51
C ASP A 43 -1.27 -7.17 1.57
N LEU A 44 -0.57 -6.12 1.12
CA LEU A 44 0.62 -6.26 0.29
C LEU A 44 1.76 -6.98 1.03
N LEU A 45 1.92 -6.74 2.32
CA LEU A 45 2.90 -7.44 3.16
C LEU A 45 2.55 -8.92 3.36
N LEU A 46 1.27 -9.24 3.58
CA LEU A 46 0.80 -10.63 3.67
C LEU A 46 0.98 -11.37 2.34
N LEU A 47 0.70 -10.71 1.21
CA LEU A 47 0.96 -11.25 -0.13
C LEU A 47 2.47 -11.49 -0.34
N ALA A 48 3.33 -10.57 0.10
CA ALA A 48 4.78 -10.74 0.02
C ALA A 48 5.22 -11.98 0.82
N GLN A 49 4.65 -12.20 2.01
CA GLN A 49 4.90 -13.40 2.81
C GLN A 49 4.53 -14.68 2.08
N GLN A 50 3.36 -14.72 1.44
CA GLN A 50 2.94 -15.87 0.63
C GLN A 50 3.89 -16.15 -0.55
N ARG A 51 4.60 -15.13 -1.03
CA ARG A 51 5.62 -15.24 -2.08
C ARG A 51 7.02 -15.55 -1.55
N GLY A 52 7.17 -15.79 -0.25
CA GLY A 52 8.45 -16.14 0.39
C GLY A 52 9.29 -14.94 0.83
N CYS A 53 8.75 -13.73 0.81
CA CYS A 53 9.43 -12.54 1.33
C CYS A 53 9.10 -12.32 2.81
N ASP A 54 10.09 -11.96 3.62
CA ASP A 54 9.86 -11.55 5.01
C ASP A 54 9.24 -10.14 5.08
N PRO A 55 8.02 -9.97 5.63
CA PRO A 55 7.35 -8.66 5.71
C PRO A 55 8.17 -7.60 6.46
N VAL A 56 8.87 -7.98 7.54
CA VAL A 56 9.66 -7.04 8.35
C VAL A 56 10.82 -6.47 7.54
N SER A 57 11.48 -7.33 6.76
CA SER A 57 12.55 -6.93 5.85
C SER A 57 12.06 -6.01 4.73
N VAL A 58 10.85 -6.23 4.22
CA VAL A 58 10.21 -5.33 3.23
C VAL A 58 9.98 -3.95 3.82
N VAL A 59 9.38 -3.86 5.02
CA VAL A 59 9.14 -2.58 5.70
C VAL A 59 10.44 -1.82 5.96
N ARG A 60 11.47 -2.49 6.48
CA ARG A 60 12.78 -1.87 6.74
C ARG A 60 13.44 -1.32 5.48
N LYS A 61 13.29 -2.01 4.34
CA LYS A 61 13.81 -1.52 3.04
C LYS A 61 13.00 -0.31 2.56
N ALA A 62 11.67 -0.36 2.67
CA ALA A 62 10.81 0.75 2.31
C ALA A 62 11.13 2.00 3.14
N GLU A 63 11.29 1.87 4.46
CA GLU A 63 11.69 2.96 5.35
C GLU A 63 13.01 3.61 4.91
N LYS A 64 14.04 2.80 4.59
CA LYS A 64 15.32 3.31 4.08
C LYS A 64 15.17 4.10 2.78
N HIS A 65 14.31 3.65 1.86
CA HIS A 65 14.06 4.38 0.62
C HIS A 65 13.36 5.71 0.88
N VAL A 66 12.32 5.73 1.72
CA VAL A 66 11.62 6.98 2.09
C VAL A 66 12.58 7.97 2.75
N LEU A 67 13.41 7.51 3.68
CA LEU A 67 14.42 8.34 4.34
C LEU A 67 15.48 8.89 3.37
N ALA A 68 15.79 8.15 2.29
CA ALA A 68 16.70 8.62 1.25
C ALA A 68 16.07 9.67 0.34
N GLU A 69 14.75 9.62 0.13
CA GLU A 69 14.02 10.58 -0.70
C GLU A 69 13.60 11.85 0.05
N THR A 70 13.56 11.81 1.38
CA THR A 70 13.19 12.92 2.26
C THR A 70 14.38 13.66 2.86
N ARG A 71 15.60 13.36 2.40
CA ARG A 71 16.85 14.07 2.71
C ARG A 71 17.33 14.87 1.52
#